data_AF-G0QCM8-F1
#
_entry.id   AF-G0QCM8-F1
#
_cell.length_a   1.000
_cell.length_b   1.000
_cell.length_c   1.000
_cell.angle_alpha   90.00
_cell.angle_beta   90.00
_cell.angle_gamma   90.00
#
_symmetry.space_group_name_H-M   'P 1'
#
loop_
_entity.id
_entity.type
_entity.pdbx_description
1 polymer ?
#
loop_
_entity_poly.entity_id
_entity_poly.type
_entity_poly.pdbx_seq_one_letter_code
_entity_poly.pdbx_strand_id
1 'polypeptide(L)'
;MELRETSEGRMKAEFENDHTLANLVRKGLWESGAEAGYDSGHPLGDESTLIVDSSSPQEDLEEAVETCIDWVEELQSQAENL
;
A
#
# COMPACT_ATOMS: atom_id res chain seq x y z
N MET A 1 -0.03 7.57 -6.76
CA MET A 1 -0.99 7.05 -5.77
C MET A 1 -2.02 8.14 -5.52
N GLU A 2 -3.30 7.82 -5.70
CA GLU A 2 -4.40 8.71 -5.34
C GLU A 2 -5.13 8.15 -4.11
N LEU A 3 -5.47 9.00 -3.15
CA LEU A 3 -6.19 8.62 -1.94
C LEU A 3 -7.62 9.14 -1.98
N ARG A 4 -8.59 8.28 -1.64
CA ARG A 4 -10.01 8.63 -1.57
C ARG A 4 -10.66 8.01 -0.33
N GLU A 5 -11.36 8.81 0.44
CA GLU A 5 -12.20 8.30 1.54
C GLU A 5 -13.47 7.65 0.97
N THR A 6 -13.85 6.50 1.50
CA THR A 6 -15.09 5.80 1.15
C THR A 6 -16.25 6.30 2.00
N SER A 7 -17.49 6.07 1.54
CA SER A 7 -18.68 6.37 2.34
C SER A 7 -18.80 5.58 3.65
N GLU A 8 -17.98 4.53 3.82
CA GLU A 8 -17.94 3.67 5.01
C GLU A 8 -16.83 4.08 6.00
N GLY A 9 -16.11 5.18 5.75
CA GLY A 9 -15.01 5.66 6.61
C GLY A 9 -13.67 4.94 6.39
N ARG A 10 -13.58 4.07 5.38
CA ARG A 10 -12.33 3.42 4.95
C ARG A 10 -11.58 4.28 3.94
N MET A 11 -10.28 4.08 3.78
CA MET A 11 -9.49 4.75 2.74
C MET A 11 -9.21 3.82 1.56
N LYS A 12 -9.44 4.31 0.34
CA LYS A 12 -8.99 3.70 -0.90
C LYS A 12 -7.69 4.35 -1.36
N ALA A 13 -6.68 3.53 -1.63
CA ALA A 13 -5.42 3.93 -2.26
C ALA A 13 -5.35 3.33 -3.67
N GLU A 14 -5.47 4.17 -4.68
CA GLU A 14 -5.42 3.80 -6.10
C GLU A 14 -3.98 3.98 -6.61
N PHE A 15 -3.42 2.92 -7.19
CA PHE A 15 -2.11 2.91 -7.84
C PHE A 15 -2.35 2.81 -9.35
N GLU A 16 -1.61 3.58 -10.16
CA GLU A 16 -1.80 3.69 -11.61
C GLU A 16 -1.37 2.38 -12.33
N ASN A 17 -2.18 1.32 -12.20
CA ASN A 17 -1.94 -0.03 -12.72
C ASN A 17 -0.62 -0.67 -12.26
N ASP A 18 -0.10 -0.27 -11.10
CA ASP A 18 1.12 -0.84 -10.53
C ASP A 18 0.81 -1.82 -9.40
N HIS A 19 0.58 -3.09 -9.79
CA HIS A 19 0.35 -4.17 -8.82
C HIS A 19 1.57 -4.47 -7.97
N THR A 20 2.77 -4.18 -8.47
CA THR A 20 4.01 -4.43 -7.71
C THR A 20 4.07 -3.45 -6.54
N LEU A 21 3.86 -2.17 -6.83
CA LEU A 21 3.80 -1.11 -5.84
C LEU A 21 2.63 -1.31 -4.87
N ALA A 22 1.44 -1.66 -5.37
CA ALA A 22 0.29 -1.96 -4.52
C ALA A 22 0.56 -3.13 -3.57
N ASN A 23 1.18 -4.21 -4.06
CA ASN A 23 1.55 -5.35 -3.19
C ASN A 23 2.62 -4.99 -2.16
N LEU A 24 3.59 -4.14 -2.54
CA LEU A 24 4.64 -3.69 -1.66
C LEU A 24 4.07 -2.85 -0.50
N VAL A 25 3.25 -1.85 -0.82
CA VAL A 25 2.60 -0.99 0.18
C VAL A 25 1.64 -1.79 1.06
N ARG A 26 0.89 -2.74 0.48
CA ARG A 26 0.04 -3.66 1.27
C ARG A 26 0.85 -4.46 2.29
N LYS A 27 2.05 -4.91 1.92
CA LYS A 27 2.94 -5.60 2.86
C LYS A 27 3.40 -4.66 3.97
N GLY A 28 3.77 -3.41 3.64
CA GLY A 28 4.10 -2.38 4.63
C GLY A 28 2.97 -2.17 5.65
N LEU A 29 1.72 -2.05 5.17
CA LEU A 29 0.54 -1.91 6.02
C LEU A 29 0.35 -3.10 6.98
N TRP A 30 0.62 -4.33 6.54
CA TRP A 30 0.51 -5.49 7.43
C TRP A 30 1.59 -5.52 8.51
N GLU A 31 2.78 -4.98 8.24
CA GLU A 31 3.88 -4.92 9.21
C GLU A 31 3.63 -3.85 10.29
N SER A 32 2.94 -2.75 9.94
CA SER A 32 2.47 -1.76 10.92
C SER A 32 1.22 -2.21 11.70
N GLY A 33 0.66 -3.37 11.36
CA GLY A 33 -0.51 -3.95 12.01
C GLY A 33 -1.85 -3.43 11.50
N ALA A 34 -1.85 -2.66 10.40
CA ALA A 34 -3.06 -2.19 9.73
C ALA A 34 -3.70 -3.29 8.87
N GLU A 35 -5.04 -3.29 8.80
CA GLU A 35 -5.78 -4.20 7.92
C GLU A 35 -5.91 -3.59 6.52
N ALA A 36 -5.32 -4.26 5.53
CA ALA A 36 -5.37 -3.83 4.14
C ALA A 36 -5.67 -4.99 3.19
N GLY A 37 -6.58 -4.76 2.24
CA GLY A 37 -6.99 -5.72 1.22
C GLY A 37 -7.13 -5.08 -0.15
N TYR A 38 -7.25 -5.89 -1.21
CA TYR A 38 -7.63 -5.37 -2.53
C TYR A 38 -9.12 -5.05 -2.55
N ASP A 39 -9.50 -3.98 -3.26
CA ASP A 39 -10.90 -3.84 -3.67
C ASP A 39 -11.26 -5.02 -4.58
N SER A 40 -12.39 -5.67 -4.32
CA SER A 40 -12.82 -6.87 -5.04
C SER A 40 -13.55 -6.51 -6.34
N GLY A 41 -13.15 -5.45 -7.04
CA GLY A 41 -13.80 -5.00 -8.25
C GLY A 41 -13.68 -6.00 -9.41
N HIS A 42 -14.05 -5.55 -10.61
CA HIS A 42 -14.34 -6.47 -11.72
C HIS A 42 -13.10 -7.33 -12.06
N PRO A 43 -13.21 -8.66 -12.26
CA PRO A 43 -12.05 -9.56 -12.48
C PRO A 43 -11.14 -9.24 -13.68
N LEU A 44 -11.52 -8.24 -14.49
CA LEU A 44 -10.83 -7.78 -15.70
C LEU A 44 -10.41 -6.31 -15.58
N GLY A 45 -10.65 -5.67 -14.44
CA GLY A 45 -10.10 -4.36 -14.13
C GLY A 45 -8.66 -4.54 -13.68
N ASP A 46 -7.76 -3.69 -14.19
CA ASP A 46 -6.38 -3.54 -13.72
C ASP A 46 -6.37 -2.91 -12.31
N GLU A 47 -7.10 -3.50 -11.36
CA GLU A 47 -7.35 -2.87 -10.06
C GLU A 47 -6.14 -3.04 -9.15
N SER A 48 -5.22 -2.09 -9.24
CA SER A 48 -4.20 -1.82 -8.24
C SER A 48 -4.77 -0.89 -7.17
N THR A 49 -5.92 -1.25 -6.59
CA THR A 49 -6.60 -0.45 -5.56
C THR A 49 -6.60 -1.19 -4.24
N LEU A 50 -6.07 -0.56 -3.20
CA LEU A 50 -6.13 -1.07 -1.83
C LEU A 50 -7.26 -0.41 -1.05
N ILE A 51 -7.94 -1.18 -0.22
CA ILE A 51 -8.82 -0.69 0.84
C ILE A 51 -8.08 -0.85 2.16
N VAL A 52 -7.97 0.24 2.91
CA VAL A 52 -7.36 0.30 4.24
C VAL A 52 -8.47 0.57 5.26
N ASP A 53 -8.64 -0.36 6.19
CA ASP A 53 -9.64 -0.29 7.27
C ASP A 53 -8.90 -0.10 8.61
N SER A 54 -8.88 1.14 9.08
CA SER A 54 -8.16 1.55 10.29
C SER A 54 -8.79 2.79 10.92
N SER A 55 -8.47 3.06 12.19
CA SER A 55 -8.83 4.31 12.86
C SER A 55 -8.08 5.53 12.31
N SER A 56 -6.90 5.33 11.72
CA SER A 56 -6.03 6.37 11.15
C SER A 56 -5.44 5.93 9.79
N PRO A 57 -6.28 5.65 8.77
CA PRO A 57 -5.81 4.95 7.56
C PRO A 57 -4.81 5.76 6.73
N GLN A 58 -4.82 7.09 6.84
CA GLN A 58 -3.83 7.94 6.18
C GLN A 58 -2.45 7.83 6.86
N GLU A 59 -2.40 7.89 8.19
CA GLU A 59 -1.16 7.77 8.95
C GLU A 59 -0.53 6.38 8.70
N ASP A 60 -1.35 5.32 8.71
CA ASP A 60 -0.89 3.96 8.43
C ASP A 60 -0.33 3.81 7.01
N LEU A 61 -0.93 4.49 6.03
CA LEU A 61 -0.43 4.50 4.64
C LEU A 61 0.91 5.24 4.53
N GLU A 62 1.06 6.36 5.24
CA GLU A 62 2.31 7.13 5.29
C GLU A 62 3.42 6.28 5.91
N GLU A 63 3.18 5.63 7.05
CA GLU A 63 4.12 4.72 7.72
C GLU A 63 4.49 3.51 6.84
N ALA A 64 3.50 2.93 6.14
CA ALA A 64 3.73 1.84 5.22
C ALA A 64 4.64 2.25 4.05
N VAL A 65 4.47 3.47 3.51
CA VAL A 65 5.33 4.01 2.45
C VAL A 65 6.75 4.23 2.96
N GLU A 66 6.92 4.82 4.16
CA GLU A 66 8.23 4.99 4.80
C GLU A 66 8.94 3.64 4.99
N THR A 67 8.23 2.64 5.51
CA THR A 67 8.74 1.27 5.64
C THR A 67 9.19 0.68 4.31
N CYS A 68 8.44 0.93 3.23
CA CYS A 68 8.81 0.45 1.89
C CYS A 68 10.06 1.15 1.35
N ILE A 69 10.23 2.45 1.64
CA ILE A 69 11.44 3.20 1.28
C ILE A 69 12.65 2.58 1.99
N ASP A 70 12.55 2.36 3.30
CA ASP A 70 13.63 1.75 4.10
C ASP A 70 14.06 0.39 3.54
N TRP A 71 13.10 -0.46 3.15
CA TRP A 71 13.40 -1.76 2.52
C TRP A 71 14.16 -1.64 1.21
N VAL A 72 13.79 -0.65 0.38
CA VAL A 72 14.47 -0.41 -0.91
C VAL A 72 15.87 0.13 -0.68
N GLU A 73 16.06 1.04 0.28
CA GLU A 73 17.37 1.57 0.65
C GLU A 73 18.30 0.48 1.21
N GLU A 74 17.78 -0.40 2.06
CA GLU A 74 18.53 -1.55 2.58
C GLU A 74 18.95 -2.49 1.44
N LEU A 75 18.03 -2.80 0.52
CA LEU A 75 18.31 -3.64 -0.64
C LEU A 75 19.38 -3.02 -1.56
N GLN A 76 19.31 -1.71 -1.80
CA GLN A 76 20.33 -0.98 -2.57
C GLN A 76 21.70 -1.08 -1.91
N SER A 77 21.77 -0.83 -0.60
CA SER A 77 23.02 -0.96 0.15
C SER A 77 23.60 -2.37 0.07
N GLN A 78 22.77 -3.41 0.18
CA GLN A 78 23.22 -4.79 0.00
C GLN A 78 23.74 -5.04 -1.42
N ALA A 79 23.06 -4.52 -2.44
CA ALA A 79 23.44 -4.70 -3.84
C ALA A 79 24.78 -4.03 -4.22
N GLU A 80 25.12 -2.89 -3.61
CA GLU A 80 26.41 -2.22 -3.80
C GLU A 80 27.60 -2.99 -3.18
N ASN A 81 27.31 -3.90 -2.24
CA ASN A 81 28.29 -4.74 -1.57
C ASN A 81 28.37 -6.17 -2.15
N LEU A 82 27.71 -6.44 -3.28
CA LEU A 82 27.82 -7.68 -4.07
C LEU A 82 28.99 -7.62 -5.06
#